data_AF-A0ABD2QKI2-F1
#
_entry.id   AF-A0ABD2QKI2-F1
#
_cell.length_a   1.000
_cell.length_b   1.000
_cell.length_c   1.000
_cell.angle_alpha   90.00
_cell.angle_beta   90.00
_cell.angle_gamma   90.00
#
_symmetry.space_group_name_H-M   'P 1'
#
loop_
_entity.id
_entity.type
_entity.pdbx_description
1 polymer ?
#
loop_
_entity_poly.entity_id
_entity_poly.type
_entity_poly.pdbx_seq_one_letter_code
_entity_poly.pdbx_strand_id
1 'polypeptide(L)'
;MRQFAAADSITSIIDSDNPSILSFRHKPSQCPPFLTQSSNLVLKEAVIVSNCYAQTRFNELSVDMFCILQTLETDPSEAIEFQNGLALLKASSSTSINATNGIVTTKTDISELVKKSRRANPRKYLLFKPTFSKFLSTATSTFKDVPANGVFLMYLSCDGSRTPEMKNKHGPDSVGFEEGGVVTCWSQEEYPKRKKELLDCKEINCIYPADLYSFTRKPFFLIVDSDNSPAFKRMPSRFGQPVVCLLSPQSVPSFLEDSSREGSIYTLFLSNPLVAFAKVSEIKKLSSRTFDKAQSIINEFLVDCLDQLKIPIC
;
A
#
# COMPACT_ATOMS: atom_id res chain seq x y z
N MET A 1 -14.55 -1.81 18.01
CA MET A 1 -14.94 -0.60 17.26
C MET A 1 -14.33 0.68 17.86
N ARG A 2 -14.59 1.04 19.13
CA ARG A 2 -14.02 2.25 19.76
C ARG A 2 -12.49 2.33 19.74
N GLN A 3 -11.79 1.24 20.07
CA GLN A 3 -10.32 1.19 20.03
C GLN A 3 -9.77 1.34 18.61
N PHE A 4 -10.44 0.75 17.62
CA PHE A 4 -10.06 0.86 16.21
C PHE A 4 -10.24 2.30 15.69
N ALA A 5 -11.38 2.94 16.00
CA ALA A 5 -11.62 4.33 15.64
C ALA A 5 -10.65 5.31 16.34
N ALA A 6 -10.25 5.01 17.58
CA ALA A 6 -9.23 5.79 18.27
C ALA A 6 -7.84 5.63 17.63
N ALA A 7 -7.47 4.41 17.24
CA ALA A 7 -6.23 4.13 16.53
C ALA A 7 -6.16 4.76 15.13
N ASP A 8 -7.30 4.91 14.46
CA ASP A 8 -7.41 5.61 13.16
C ASP A 8 -7.36 7.15 13.33
N SER A 9 -7.87 7.66 14.46
CA SER A 9 -7.90 9.10 14.78
C SER A 9 -6.63 9.58 15.49
N ILE A 10 -5.46 9.29 14.89
CA ILE A 10 -4.13 9.67 15.42
C ILE A 10 -4.00 11.20 15.55
N THR A 11 -4.51 11.93 14.57
CA THR A 11 -4.48 13.39 14.53
C THR A 11 -5.88 13.91 14.28
N SER A 12 -6.38 14.71 15.21
CA SER A 12 -7.70 15.33 15.07
C SER A 12 -7.58 16.62 14.24
N ILE A 13 -8.28 16.66 13.10
CA ILE A 13 -8.43 17.88 12.32
C ILE A 13 -9.72 18.56 12.74
N ILE A 14 -9.59 19.77 13.26
CA ILE A 14 -10.69 20.54 13.81
C ILE A 14 -11.10 21.58 12.77
N ASP A 15 -12.38 21.57 12.42
CA ASP A 15 -13.02 22.64 11.66
C ASP A 15 -14.10 23.27 12.53
N SER A 16 -13.93 24.55 12.88
CA SER A 16 -14.91 25.32 13.69
C SER A 16 -15.58 24.50 14.81
N ASP A 17 -14.75 23.94 15.70
CA ASP A 17 -15.09 23.12 16.88
C ASP A 17 -15.54 21.66 16.66
N ASN A 18 -15.71 21.19 15.42
CA ASN A 18 -16.04 19.78 15.14
C ASN A 18 -14.85 19.00 14.54
N PRO A 19 -14.60 17.76 14.98
CA PRO A 19 -13.62 16.90 14.33
C PRO A 19 -14.12 16.50 12.94
N SER A 20 -13.32 16.80 11.92
CA SER A 20 -13.57 16.37 10.53
C SER A 20 -13.09 14.94 10.32
N ILE A 21 -13.89 14.12 9.63
CA ILE A 21 -13.50 12.76 9.24
C ILE A 21 -12.66 12.87 7.97
N LEU A 22 -11.41 12.43 8.07
CA LEU A 22 -10.52 12.36 6.92
C LEU A 22 -10.80 11.12 6.08
N SER A 23 -10.99 11.33 4.78
CA SER A 23 -10.90 10.25 3.78
C SER A 23 -9.48 10.27 3.21
N PHE A 24 -8.78 9.15 3.34
CA PHE A 24 -7.45 8.94 2.75
C PHE A 24 -7.51 8.22 1.40
N ARG A 25 -8.70 8.19 0.81
CA ARG A 25 -8.90 7.64 -0.53
C ARG A 25 -8.19 8.50 -1.56
N HIS A 26 -7.72 7.83 -2.59
CA HIS A 26 -7.04 8.45 -3.69
C HIS A 26 -7.99 9.38 -4.46
N LYS A 27 -7.65 10.67 -4.50
CA LYS A 27 -8.36 11.69 -5.27
C LYS A 27 -7.67 11.90 -6.62
N PRO A 28 -8.29 11.53 -7.75
CA PRO A 28 -7.77 11.81 -9.09
C PRO A 28 -7.31 13.25 -9.31
N SER A 29 -7.99 14.23 -8.71
CA SER A 29 -7.60 15.66 -8.75
C SER A 29 -6.26 15.98 -8.10
N GLN A 30 -5.86 15.19 -7.10
CA GLN A 30 -4.59 15.33 -6.37
C GLN A 30 -3.47 14.47 -6.97
N CYS A 31 -3.78 13.76 -8.07
CA CYS A 31 -2.80 12.94 -8.75
C CYS A 31 -2.02 13.78 -9.75
N PRO A 32 -0.68 13.76 -9.66
CA PRO A 32 0.14 14.37 -10.68
C PRO A 32 -0.27 13.88 -12.08
N PRO A 33 -0.33 14.78 -13.07
CA PRO A 33 -0.76 14.42 -14.41
C PRO A 33 0.10 13.29 -14.95
N PHE A 34 -0.56 12.25 -15.47
CA PHE A 34 0.10 11.08 -16.04
C PHE A 34 1.10 11.51 -17.11
N LEU A 35 2.38 11.33 -16.83
CA LEU A 35 3.45 11.55 -17.78
C LEU A 35 3.42 10.40 -18.78
N THR A 36 3.12 10.73 -20.03
CA THR A 36 3.09 9.80 -21.15
C THR A 36 4.49 9.28 -21.46
N GLN A 37 4.91 8.17 -20.82
CA GLN A 37 6.06 7.38 -21.27
C GLN A 37 5.84 5.86 -21.20
N SER A 38 6.22 5.23 -22.32
CA SER A 38 6.60 3.85 -22.71
C SER A 38 6.05 2.60 -22.01
N SER A 39 5.78 2.60 -20.70
CA SER A 39 5.30 1.39 -20.00
C SER A 39 3.92 1.65 -19.40
N ASN A 40 2.88 1.13 -20.06
CA ASN A 40 1.48 1.19 -19.63
C ASN A 40 1.19 0.27 -18.42
N LEU A 41 2.09 0.21 -17.43
CA LEU A 41 1.91 -0.60 -16.23
C LEU A 41 0.82 0.01 -15.36
N VAL A 42 -0.12 -0.83 -14.93
CA VAL A 42 -1.24 -0.42 -14.08
C VAL A 42 -1.35 -1.40 -12.93
N LEU A 43 -1.47 -0.88 -11.71
CA LEU A 43 -1.79 -1.71 -10.56
C LEU A 43 -3.17 -2.35 -10.74
N LYS A 44 -3.23 -3.69 -10.77
CA LYS A 44 -4.46 -4.44 -11.05
C LYS A 44 -4.89 -5.31 -9.88
N GLU A 45 -3.92 -5.92 -9.22
CA GLU A 45 -4.17 -6.93 -8.21
C GLU A 45 -3.32 -6.63 -6.97
N ALA A 46 -3.93 -6.76 -5.79
CA ALA A 46 -3.29 -6.52 -4.50
C ALA A 46 -3.62 -7.63 -3.49
N VAL A 47 -2.61 -8.21 -2.86
CA VAL A 47 -2.75 -9.09 -1.70
C VAL A 47 -2.23 -8.37 -0.47
N ILE A 48 -3.06 -8.23 0.56
CA ILE A 48 -2.75 -7.53 1.80
C ILE A 48 -2.80 -8.56 2.93
N VAL A 49 -1.64 -8.85 3.52
CA VAL A 49 -1.47 -9.84 4.57
C VAL A 49 -1.15 -9.14 5.89
N SER A 50 -1.80 -9.56 6.98
CA SER A 50 -1.47 -9.03 8.31
C SER A 50 -1.54 -10.09 9.41
N ASN A 51 -0.57 -10.01 10.32
CA ASN A 51 -0.48 -10.81 11.54
C ASN A 51 0.27 -10.08 12.68
N CYS A 52 0.33 -8.73 12.69
CA CYS A 52 0.97 -8.01 13.80
C CYS A 52 0.21 -8.27 15.12
N TYR A 53 0.82 -9.02 16.04
CA TYR A 53 0.14 -9.55 17.23
C TYR A 53 -0.41 -8.46 18.15
N ALA A 54 0.34 -7.38 18.34
CA ALA A 54 0.00 -6.29 19.25
C ALA A 54 -0.99 -5.27 18.64
N GLN A 55 -1.28 -5.34 17.34
CA GLN A 55 -1.99 -4.30 16.62
C GLN A 55 -3.52 -4.31 16.89
N THR A 56 -4.12 -3.13 17.01
CA THR A 56 -5.59 -3.00 17.11
C THR A 56 -6.26 -3.47 15.83
N ARG A 57 -7.43 -4.10 15.98
CA ARG A 57 -8.20 -4.65 14.86
C ARG A 57 -9.70 -4.52 15.06
N PHE A 58 -10.42 -4.53 13.95
CA PHE A 58 -11.86 -4.72 13.90
C PHE A 58 -12.16 -6.04 13.16
N ASN A 59 -12.55 -7.07 13.91
CA ASN A 59 -12.68 -8.44 13.42
C ASN A 59 -11.33 -8.97 12.85
N GLU A 60 -11.24 -9.14 11.54
CA GLU A 60 -10.07 -9.60 10.80
C GLU A 60 -9.37 -8.46 10.03
N LEU A 61 -9.76 -7.20 10.28
CA LEU A 61 -9.16 -6.02 9.65
C LEU A 61 -8.27 -5.28 10.65
N SER A 62 -6.96 -5.31 10.44
CA SER A 62 -6.03 -4.49 11.23
C SER A 62 -6.01 -3.03 10.75
N VAL A 63 -5.48 -2.13 11.58
CA VAL A 63 -5.34 -0.70 11.21
C VAL A 63 -4.50 -0.56 9.94
N ASP A 64 -3.35 -1.23 9.85
CA ASP A 64 -2.50 -1.16 8.66
C ASP A 64 -3.20 -1.69 7.40
N MET A 65 -3.94 -2.79 7.52
CA MET A 65 -4.75 -3.31 6.41
C MET A 65 -5.76 -2.26 5.94
N PHE A 66 -6.42 -1.59 6.87
CA PHE A 66 -7.39 -0.54 6.56
C PHE A 66 -6.75 0.66 5.88
N CYS A 67 -5.60 1.15 6.39
CA CYS A 67 -4.86 2.25 5.82
C CYS A 67 -4.46 1.96 4.36
N ILE A 68 -3.80 0.81 4.12
CA ILE A 68 -3.40 0.41 2.76
C ILE A 68 -4.62 0.17 1.86
N LEU A 69 -5.70 -0.41 2.39
CA LEU A 69 -6.94 -0.59 1.66
C LEU A 69 -7.50 0.75 1.15
N GLN A 70 -7.54 1.79 1.99
CA GLN A 70 -7.98 3.13 1.60
C GLN A 70 -7.08 3.76 0.54
N THR A 71 -5.75 3.61 0.66
CA THR A 71 -4.79 4.13 -0.34
C THR A 71 -4.99 3.52 -1.73
N LEU A 72 -5.51 2.28 -1.79
CA LEU A 72 -5.79 1.57 -3.04
C LEU A 72 -7.23 1.79 -3.56
N GLU A 73 -8.01 2.67 -2.93
CA GLU A 73 -9.37 3.02 -3.35
C GLU A 73 -9.44 4.44 -3.90
N THR A 74 -10.09 4.59 -5.06
CA THR A 74 -10.45 5.90 -5.60
C THR A 74 -11.61 6.50 -4.79
N ASP A 75 -11.56 7.80 -4.51
CA ASP A 75 -12.63 8.53 -3.84
C ASP A 75 -13.93 8.49 -4.69
N PRO A 76 -15.06 8.01 -4.14
CA PRO A 76 -16.31 7.92 -4.87
C PRO A 76 -16.91 9.29 -5.23
N SER A 77 -16.57 10.34 -4.47
CA SER A 77 -17.16 11.68 -4.65
C SER A 77 -16.78 12.27 -6.01
N GLU A 78 -15.51 12.12 -6.42
CA GLU A 78 -15.04 12.59 -7.73
C GLU A 78 -15.61 11.76 -8.88
N ALA A 79 -15.88 10.46 -8.67
CA ALA A 79 -16.53 9.63 -9.68
C ALA A 79 -17.97 10.10 -9.95
N ILE A 80 -18.69 10.51 -8.91
CA ILE A 80 -20.06 11.04 -9.00
C ILE A 80 -20.06 12.43 -9.65
N GLU A 81 -19.17 13.33 -9.21
CA GLU A 81 -19.03 14.66 -9.81
C GLU A 81 -18.67 14.58 -11.29
N PHE A 82 -17.78 13.67 -11.67
CA PHE A 82 -17.44 13.42 -13.07
C PHE A 82 -18.62 12.86 -13.87
N GLN A 83 -19.37 11.92 -13.32
CA GLN A 83 -20.55 11.35 -13.97
C GLN A 83 -21.64 12.41 -14.18
N ASN A 84 -21.82 13.31 -13.20
CA ASN A 84 -22.71 14.45 -13.29
C ASN A 84 -22.23 15.46 -14.35
N GLY A 85 -20.94 15.78 -14.38
CA GLY A 85 -20.35 16.66 -15.39
C GLY A 85 -20.49 16.11 -16.82
N LEU A 86 -20.29 14.80 -17.00
CA LEU A 86 -20.48 14.14 -18.29
C LEU A 86 -21.96 14.07 -18.70
N ALA A 87 -22.88 13.90 -17.75
CA ALA A 87 -24.31 13.94 -17.99
C ALA A 87 -24.79 15.34 -18.42
N LEU A 88 -24.29 16.40 -17.77
CA LEU A 88 -24.54 17.80 -18.14
C LEU A 88 -24.04 18.11 -19.56
N LEU A 89 -22.82 17.70 -19.91
CA LEU A 89 -22.26 17.87 -21.26
C LEU A 89 -23.08 17.14 -22.34
N LYS A 90 -23.57 15.93 -22.04
CA LYS A 90 -24.45 15.17 -22.94
C LYS A 90 -25.82 15.83 -23.10
N ALA A 91 -26.38 16.37 -22.01
CA ALA A 91 -27.63 17.12 -22.06
C ALA A 91 -27.48 18.39 -22.91
N SER A 92 -26.37 19.13 -22.78
CA SER A 92 -26.08 20.31 -23.60
C SER A 92 -25.85 19.99 -25.08
N SER A 93 -25.36 18.78 -25.42
CA SER A 93 -25.22 18.36 -26.82
C SER A 93 -26.54 18.01 -27.53
N SER A 94 -27.67 18.00 -26.81
CA SER A 94 -29.01 17.80 -27.39
C SER A 94 -29.73 19.11 -27.76
N THR A 95 -29.13 20.27 -27.45
CA THR A 95 -29.68 21.58 -27.83
C THR A 95 -28.70 22.26 -28.78
N SER A 96 -29.08 22.36 -30.06
CA SER A 96 -28.36 23.18 -31.03
C SER A 96 -28.44 24.65 -30.62
N ILE A 97 -27.37 25.19 -30.04
CA ILE A 97 -27.25 26.63 -29.78
C ILE A 97 -26.01 27.14 -30.52
N ASN A 98 -26.27 28.11 -31.38
CA ASN A 98 -25.29 28.83 -32.18
C ASN A 98 -24.22 29.52 -31.29
N ALA A 99 -23.05 29.69 -31.91
CA ALA A 99 -21.80 30.19 -31.37
C ALA A 99 -21.88 31.40 -30.41
N THR A 100 -21.03 31.37 -29.38
CA THR A 100 -19.94 32.34 -29.08
C THR A 100 -19.60 32.29 -27.58
N ASN A 101 -18.61 31.48 -27.22
CA ASN A 101 -17.64 31.72 -26.13
C ASN A 101 -16.70 30.51 -26.04
N GLY A 102 -15.39 30.80 -26.12
CA GLY A 102 -14.34 29.83 -26.44
C GLY A 102 -14.06 28.80 -25.36
N ILE A 103 -14.77 27.67 -25.41
CA ILE A 103 -14.29 26.39 -24.88
C ILE A 103 -14.24 25.43 -26.06
N VAL A 104 -13.12 25.46 -26.80
CA VAL A 104 -12.79 24.39 -27.75
C VAL A 104 -12.21 23.24 -26.92
N THR A 105 -13.07 22.38 -26.37
CA THR A 105 -12.64 21.07 -25.87
C THR A 105 -12.55 20.13 -27.07
N THR A 106 -11.33 19.76 -27.46
CA THR A 106 -11.15 18.84 -28.59
C THR A 106 -11.69 17.46 -28.20
N LYS A 107 -12.21 16.68 -29.17
CA LYS A 107 -12.68 15.29 -28.91
C LYS A 107 -11.59 14.42 -28.26
N THR A 108 -10.33 14.77 -28.46
CA THR A 108 -9.12 14.19 -27.84
C THR A 108 -9.10 14.37 -26.33
N ASP A 109 -9.37 15.59 -25.82
CA ASP A 109 -9.38 15.91 -24.38
C ASP A 109 -10.47 15.13 -23.65
N ILE A 110 -11.65 15.00 -24.27
CA ILE A 110 -12.77 14.22 -23.73
C ILE A 110 -12.40 12.73 -23.68
N SER A 111 -11.72 12.20 -24.70
CA SER A 111 -11.27 10.80 -24.69
C SER A 111 -10.24 10.51 -23.61
N GLU A 112 -9.37 11.48 -23.31
CA GLU A 112 -8.31 11.36 -22.33
C GLU A 112 -8.85 11.50 -20.90
N LEU A 113 -9.80 12.43 -20.69
CA LEU A 113 -10.60 12.55 -19.48
C LEU A 113 -11.42 11.29 -19.19
N VAL A 114 -12.03 10.68 -20.22
CA VAL A 114 -12.77 9.41 -20.10
C VAL A 114 -11.83 8.22 -19.85
N LYS A 115 -10.60 8.23 -20.37
CA LYS A 115 -9.58 7.21 -20.03
C LYS A 115 -9.09 7.36 -18.58
N LYS A 116 -8.90 8.59 -18.10
CA LYS A 116 -8.57 8.89 -16.69
C LYS A 116 -9.70 8.46 -15.75
N SER A 117 -10.97 8.63 -16.15
CA SER A 117 -12.15 8.24 -15.37
C SER A 117 -12.43 6.72 -15.35
N ARG A 118 -11.77 5.93 -16.18
CA ARG A 118 -11.93 4.46 -16.26
C ARG A 118 -10.82 3.69 -15.55
N ARG A 119 -10.02 4.33 -14.70
CA ARG A 119 -9.07 3.62 -13.82
C ARG A 119 -9.89 2.82 -12.80
N ALA A 120 -10.20 1.57 -13.16
CA ALA A 120 -10.83 0.64 -12.24
C ALA A 120 -9.91 0.42 -11.04
N ASN A 121 -10.47 0.52 -9.83
CA ASN A 121 -9.77 0.19 -8.60
C ASN A 121 -9.10 -1.19 -8.74
N PRO A 122 -7.87 -1.38 -8.24
CA PRO A 122 -7.29 -2.71 -8.18
C PRO A 122 -8.18 -3.63 -7.35
N ARG A 123 -8.21 -4.90 -7.73
CA ARG A 123 -8.82 -5.96 -6.93
C ARG A 123 -7.92 -6.26 -5.74
N LYS A 124 -8.54 -6.54 -4.60
CA LYS A 124 -7.86 -6.59 -3.29
C LYS A 124 -8.26 -7.87 -2.57
N TYR A 125 -7.28 -8.60 -2.08
CA TYR A 125 -7.47 -9.80 -1.28
C TYR A 125 -6.87 -9.56 0.11
N LEU A 126 -7.73 -9.53 1.13
CA LEU A 126 -7.32 -9.35 2.51
C LEU A 126 -7.13 -10.72 3.17
N LEU A 127 -5.95 -10.96 3.71
CA LEU A 127 -5.60 -12.20 4.40
C LEU A 127 -5.13 -11.89 5.82
N PHE A 128 -6.02 -12.10 6.78
CA PHE A 128 -5.68 -11.99 8.19
C PHE A 128 -5.24 -13.35 8.74
N LYS A 129 -4.04 -13.37 9.30
CA LYS A 129 -3.39 -14.58 9.84
C LYS A 129 -3.46 -15.83 8.95
N PRO A 130 -3.14 -15.74 7.65
CA PRO A 130 -3.26 -16.90 6.77
C PRO A 130 -2.22 -17.97 7.13
N THR A 131 -2.64 -19.23 7.02
CA THR A 131 -1.67 -20.33 6.90
C THR A 131 -0.88 -20.18 5.59
N PHE A 132 0.32 -20.78 5.52
CA PHE A 132 1.13 -20.72 4.29
C PHE A 132 0.36 -21.22 3.06
N SER A 133 -0.38 -22.33 3.20
CA SER A 133 -1.21 -22.88 2.11
C SER A 133 -2.29 -21.91 1.63
N LYS A 134 -2.96 -21.20 2.57
CA LYS A 134 -3.97 -20.20 2.22
C LYS A 134 -3.34 -19.01 1.50
N PHE A 135 -2.22 -18.52 2.02
CA PHE A 135 -1.43 -17.45 1.39
C PHE A 135 -1.02 -17.84 -0.04
N LEU A 136 -0.35 -18.99 -0.21
CA LEU A 136 0.20 -19.42 -1.49
C LEU A 136 -0.90 -19.65 -2.53
N SER A 137 -2.02 -20.25 -2.12
CA SER A 137 -3.19 -20.46 -2.99
C SER A 137 -3.77 -19.13 -3.50
N THR A 138 -3.99 -18.17 -2.60
CA THR A 138 -4.47 -16.84 -2.97
C THR A 138 -3.46 -16.12 -3.87
N ALA A 139 -2.18 -16.06 -3.48
CA ALA A 139 -1.14 -15.37 -4.25
C ALA A 139 -0.97 -15.97 -5.65
N THR A 140 -1.05 -17.30 -5.79
CA THR A 140 -0.99 -17.99 -7.09
C THR A 140 -2.21 -17.67 -7.95
N SER A 141 -3.41 -17.67 -7.38
CA SER A 141 -4.63 -17.28 -8.09
C SER A 141 -4.54 -15.82 -8.55
N THR A 142 -4.12 -14.92 -7.67
CA THR A 142 -3.94 -13.51 -7.98
C THR A 142 -2.90 -13.32 -9.10
N PHE A 143 -1.74 -13.97 -8.99
CA PHE A 143 -0.69 -13.93 -10.01
C PHE A 143 -1.19 -14.39 -11.38
N LYS A 144 -2.04 -15.42 -11.44
CA LYS A 144 -2.66 -15.90 -12.67
C LYS A 144 -3.51 -14.79 -13.32
N ASP A 145 -4.28 -14.06 -12.53
CA ASP A 145 -5.25 -13.06 -13.00
C ASP A 145 -4.63 -11.71 -13.41
N VAL A 146 -3.36 -11.45 -13.04
CA VAL A 146 -2.63 -10.23 -13.45
C VAL A 146 -2.45 -10.17 -14.98
N PRO A 147 -2.93 -9.13 -15.68
CA PRO A 147 -2.75 -9.02 -17.14
C PRO A 147 -1.30 -8.68 -17.52
N ALA A 148 -0.97 -8.70 -18.82
CA ALA A 148 0.39 -8.45 -19.32
C ALA A 148 0.96 -7.07 -18.93
N ASN A 149 0.09 -6.06 -18.80
CA ASN A 149 0.46 -4.72 -18.33
C ASN A 149 0.06 -4.48 -16.87
N GLY A 150 -0.30 -5.53 -16.14
CA GLY A 150 -0.71 -5.47 -14.75
C GLY A 150 0.47 -5.56 -13.80
N VAL A 151 0.40 -4.79 -12.71
CA VAL A 151 1.30 -4.94 -11.56
C VAL A 151 0.58 -5.73 -10.48
N PHE A 152 1.30 -6.68 -9.88
CA PHE A 152 0.89 -7.40 -8.67
C PHE A 152 1.51 -6.74 -7.44
N LEU A 153 0.67 -6.17 -6.58
CA LEU A 153 1.08 -5.65 -5.28
C LEU A 153 0.91 -6.72 -4.20
N MET A 154 1.93 -6.88 -3.35
CA MET A 154 1.85 -7.66 -2.12
C MET A 154 2.29 -6.79 -0.95
N TYR A 155 1.43 -6.66 0.04
CA TYR A 155 1.70 -5.96 1.29
C TYR A 155 1.72 -6.97 2.44
N LEU A 156 2.82 -7.02 3.19
CA LEU A 156 3.03 -7.94 4.32
C LEU A 156 3.27 -7.12 5.61
N SER A 157 2.30 -7.14 6.52
CA SER A 157 2.38 -6.51 7.86
C SER A 157 2.40 -7.59 8.93
N CYS A 158 3.59 -8.11 9.23
CA CYS A 158 3.75 -9.34 10.01
C CYS A 158 5.05 -9.30 10.84
N ASP A 159 5.03 -10.01 11.97
CA ASP A 159 6.20 -10.16 12.83
C ASP A 159 7.30 -10.96 12.09
N GLY A 160 8.56 -10.57 12.27
CA GLY A 160 9.69 -11.22 11.65
C GLY A 160 10.06 -12.54 12.34
N SER A 161 10.53 -13.50 11.56
CA SER A 161 11.22 -14.70 12.07
C SER A 161 12.63 -14.71 11.53
N ARG A 162 13.61 -14.70 12.44
CA ARG A 162 15.05 -14.78 12.11
C ARG A 162 15.50 -16.22 12.30
N THR A 163 16.14 -16.78 11.28
CA THR A 163 16.80 -18.06 11.39
C THR A 163 18.01 -17.92 12.32
N PRO A 164 18.14 -18.76 13.37
CA PRO A 164 19.35 -18.77 14.18
C PRO A 164 20.55 -19.10 13.27
N GLU A 165 21.69 -18.43 13.50
CA GLU A 165 22.93 -18.66 12.76
C GLU A 165 23.33 -20.15 12.86
N MET A 166 22.94 -20.94 11.87
CA MET A 166 23.36 -22.32 11.73
C MET A 166 24.83 -22.32 11.38
N LYS A 167 25.68 -22.66 12.36
CA LYS A 167 27.15 -22.71 12.23
C LYS A 167 27.67 -23.67 11.15
N ASN A 168 26.81 -24.38 10.43
CA ASN A 168 27.21 -25.37 9.43
C ASN A 168 26.34 -25.30 8.16
N LYS A 169 27.04 -25.08 7.04
CA LYS A 169 26.69 -25.36 5.63
C LYS A 169 25.85 -24.31 4.90
N HIS A 170 26.55 -23.31 4.37
CA HIS A 170 26.18 -22.66 3.11
C HIS A 170 26.35 -23.68 1.97
N GLY A 171 25.29 -24.44 1.72
CA GLY A 171 25.11 -25.09 0.42
C GLY A 171 24.54 -24.08 -0.57
N PRO A 172 24.73 -24.25 -1.89
CA PRO A 172 24.12 -23.39 -2.90
C PRO A 172 22.57 -23.40 -2.88
N ASP A 173 21.95 -24.30 -2.11
CA ASP A 173 20.51 -24.56 -2.09
C ASP A 173 19.71 -23.70 -1.08
N SER A 174 20.35 -22.89 -0.23
CA SER A 174 19.69 -22.08 0.81
C SER A 174 19.39 -20.63 0.43
N VAL A 175 19.70 -20.22 -0.81
CA VAL A 175 19.55 -18.83 -1.29
C VAL A 175 18.12 -18.33 -1.11
N GLY A 176 17.95 -17.32 -0.26
CA GLY A 176 16.67 -16.67 0.01
C GLY A 176 15.86 -17.26 1.17
N PHE A 177 16.41 -18.22 1.91
CA PHE A 177 15.83 -18.75 3.16
C PHE A 177 16.74 -18.56 4.40
N GLU A 178 17.90 -17.92 4.24
CA GLU A 178 18.96 -17.79 5.25
C GLU A 178 18.78 -16.62 6.22
N GLU A 179 18.12 -15.54 5.77
CA GLU A 179 17.90 -14.33 6.57
C GLU A 179 16.55 -14.37 7.30
N GLY A 180 15.87 -15.52 7.28
CA GLY A 180 14.52 -15.67 7.82
C GLY A 180 13.43 -15.09 6.91
N GLY A 181 12.29 -14.77 7.49
CA GLY A 181 11.10 -14.32 6.77
C GLY A 181 10.11 -13.59 7.67
N VAL A 182 8.84 -13.58 7.27
CA VAL A 182 7.73 -12.98 8.03
C VAL A 182 6.69 -14.03 8.42
N VAL A 183 6.28 -14.06 9.70
CA VAL A 183 5.34 -15.04 10.23
C VAL A 183 3.92 -14.58 10.01
N THR A 184 3.16 -15.31 9.20
CA THR A 184 1.77 -14.97 8.90
C THR A 184 0.78 -15.63 9.84
N CYS A 185 1.10 -16.73 10.49
CA CYS A 185 0.22 -17.33 11.50
C CYS A 185 1.02 -18.22 12.43
N TRP A 186 0.95 -18.00 13.73
CA TRP A 186 1.55 -18.93 14.68
C TRP A 186 0.72 -20.22 14.72
N SER A 187 1.34 -21.39 14.62
CA SER A 187 0.62 -22.66 14.86
C SER A 187 0.04 -22.62 16.29
N GLN A 188 -1.26 -22.87 16.42
CA GLN A 188 -2.08 -22.54 17.59
C GLN A 188 -1.81 -23.36 18.87
N GLU A 189 -0.61 -23.90 19.07
CA GLU A 189 -0.27 -24.69 20.27
C GLU A 189 0.97 -24.25 21.05
N GLU A 190 1.76 -23.26 20.60
CA GLU A 190 3.08 -23.05 21.22
C GLU A 190 3.45 -21.58 21.50
N TYR A 191 2.97 -21.06 22.62
CA TYR A 191 3.70 -20.09 23.44
C TYR A 191 3.22 -20.18 24.91
N PRO A 192 4.07 -20.41 25.95
CA PRO A 192 5.51 -20.65 25.98
C PRO A 192 5.86 -21.99 26.70
N LYS A 193 6.11 -23.10 25.97
CA LYS A 193 6.59 -24.35 26.61
C LYS A 193 7.74 -25.11 25.94
N ARG A 194 8.25 -24.74 24.76
CA ARG A 194 9.44 -25.41 24.20
C ARG A 194 10.69 -24.53 24.16
N LYS A 195 11.27 -24.29 25.34
CA LYS A 195 12.72 -24.04 25.43
C LYS A 195 13.44 -25.38 25.33
N LYS A 196 13.83 -25.80 24.11
CA LYS A 196 15.10 -26.49 23.75
C LYS A 196 15.07 -27.49 22.60
N GLU A 197 13.92 -28.03 22.16
CA GLU A 197 13.95 -29.21 21.27
C GLU A 197 13.53 -28.98 19.80
N LEU A 198 12.97 -27.82 19.43
CA LEU A 198 12.54 -27.51 18.04
C LEU A 198 13.46 -26.52 17.29
N LEU A 199 14.68 -26.32 17.77
CA LEU A 199 15.63 -25.33 17.21
C LEU A 199 16.09 -25.61 15.76
N ASP A 200 15.75 -26.76 15.19
CA ASP A 200 16.18 -27.17 13.84
C ASP A 200 15.11 -26.96 12.74
N CYS A 201 13.85 -26.68 13.08
CA CYS A 201 12.77 -26.57 12.09
C CYS A 201 12.33 -25.12 11.87
N LYS A 202 12.25 -24.71 10.61
CA LYS A 202 11.73 -23.40 10.17
C LYS A 202 10.22 -23.31 10.44
N GLU A 203 9.73 -22.13 10.83
CA GLU A 203 8.29 -21.87 11.05
C GLU A 203 7.49 -22.13 9.76
N ILE A 204 6.44 -22.95 9.86
CA ILE A 204 5.68 -23.47 8.71
C ILE A 204 4.85 -22.38 8.04
N ASN A 205 4.34 -21.43 8.82
CA ASN A 205 3.56 -20.30 8.33
C ASN A 205 4.41 -19.03 8.24
N CYS A 206 5.67 -19.19 7.88
CA CYS A 206 6.58 -18.10 7.58
C CYS A 206 6.71 -17.95 6.06
N ILE A 207 6.61 -16.73 5.56
CA ILE A 207 6.91 -16.40 4.17
C ILE A 207 8.37 -15.97 4.09
N TYR A 208 9.16 -16.69 3.32
CA TYR A 208 10.55 -16.35 3.03
C TYR A 208 10.66 -15.61 1.69
N PRO A 209 11.71 -14.80 1.48
CA PRO A 209 11.96 -14.14 0.20
C PRO A 209 11.93 -15.11 -1.00
N ALA A 210 12.50 -16.31 -0.84
CA ALA A 210 12.54 -17.32 -1.90
C ALA A 210 11.16 -17.85 -2.32
N ASP A 211 10.17 -17.88 -1.42
CA ASP A 211 8.80 -18.29 -1.75
C ASP A 211 8.15 -17.33 -2.77
N LEU A 212 8.59 -16.07 -2.75
CA LEU A 212 8.06 -15.00 -3.61
C LEU A 212 8.74 -14.91 -4.98
N TYR A 213 9.85 -15.63 -5.19
CA TYR A 213 10.58 -15.59 -6.46
C TYR A 213 9.70 -15.99 -7.64
N SER A 214 8.72 -16.86 -7.41
CA SER A 214 7.81 -17.31 -8.45
C SER A 214 6.97 -16.17 -9.05
N PHE A 215 6.61 -15.18 -8.23
CA PHE A 215 5.77 -14.03 -8.59
C PHE A 215 6.53 -12.93 -9.33
N THR A 216 7.87 -12.94 -9.30
CA THR A 216 8.73 -12.02 -10.07
C THR A 216 8.70 -12.25 -11.58
N ARG A 217 7.89 -13.21 -12.06
CA ARG A 217 7.58 -13.46 -13.48
C ARG A 217 6.63 -12.45 -14.11
N LYS A 218 6.04 -11.56 -13.30
CA LYS A 218 5.24 -10.39 -13.72
C LYS A 218 5.74 -9.16 -12.96
N PRO A 219 5.40 -7.93 -13.39
CA PRO A 219 5.67 -6.73 -12.62
C PRO A 219 5.18 -6.88 -11.18
N PHE A 220 6.11 -6.86 -10.22
CA PHE A 220 5.84 -7.20 -8.83
C PHE A 220 6.25 -6.06 -7.90
N PHE A 221 5.32 -5.60 -7.08
CA PHE A 221 5.54 -4.55 -6.09
C PHE A 221 5.33 -5.14 -4.71
N LEU A 222 6.39 -5.23 -3.92
CA LEU A 222 6.38 -5.81 -2.59
C LEU A 222 6.55 -4.70 -1.55
N ILE A 223 5.71 -4.70 -0.53
CA ILE A 223 5.85 -3.87 0.66
C ILE A 223 5.95 -4.80 1.86
N VAL A 224 7.04 -4.70 2.63
CA VAL A 224 7.27 -5.52 3.83
C VAL A 224 7.39 -4.61 5.03
N ASP A 225 6.36 -4.65 5.86
CA ASP A 225 6.28 -3.99 7.16
C ASP A 225 6.51 -5.04 8.26
N SER A 226 7.78 -5.17 8.66
CA SER A 226 8.26 -6.18 9.61
C SER A 226 9.59 -5.77 10.22
N ASP A 227 9.88 -6.19 11.45
CA ASP A 227 11.20 -6.04 12.06
C ASP A 227 12.28 -6.94 11.42
N ASN A 228 11.87 -7.86 10.51
CA ASN A 228 12.77 -8.62 9.65
C ASN A 228 12.59 -8.30 8.15
N SER A 229 12.06 -7.12 7.81
CA SER A 229 11.96 -6.67 6.41
C SER A 229 13.29 -6.67 5.63
N PRO A 230 14.49 -6.47 6.22
CA PRO A 230 15.75 -6.51 5.48
C PRO A 230 16.04 -7.85 4.77
N ALA A 231 15.44 -8.96 5.23
CA ALA A 231 15.55 -10.27 4.57
C ALA A 231 15.09 -10.21 3.09
N PHE A 232 14.21 -9.27 2.75
CA PHE A 232 13.66 -9.08 1.40
C PHE A 232 14.45 -8.06 0.57
N LYS A 233 15.57 -7.51 1.07
CA LYS A 233 16.36 -6.47 0.36
C LYS A 233 16.93 -6.93 -0.97
N ARG A 234 17.25 -8.23 -1.11
CA ARG A 234 17.88 -8.81 -2.30
C ARG A 234 16.90 -9.59 -3.17
N MET A 235 15.67 -9.10 -3.29
CA MET A 235 14.69 -9.70 -4.20
C MET A 235 15.19 -9.61 -5.67
N PRO A 236 15.32 -10.75 -6.37
CA PRO A 236 15.91 -10.77 -7.69
C PRO A 236 14.86 -10.51 -8.79
N SER A 237 15.24 -9.79 -9.84
CA SER A 237 14.49 -9.73 -11.11
C SER A 237 15.00 -10.83 -12.06
N ARG A 238 14.62 -12.09 -11.80
CA ARG A 238 15.13 -13.23 -12.59
C ARG A 238 14.50 -13.38 -13.98
N PHE A 239 13.36 -12.74 -14.21
CA PHE A 239 12.55 -12.95 -15.42
C PHE A 239 12.45 -11.70 -16.31
N GLY A 240 13.34 -10.72 -16.11
CA GLY A 240 13.34 -9.46 -16.87
C GLY A 240 12.12 -8.57 -16.60
N GLN A 241 11.39 -8.82 -15.50
CA GLN A 241 10.24 -8.03 -15.09
C GLN A 241 10.62 -7.07 -13.97
N PRO A 242 10.03 -5.87 -13.91
CA PRO A 242 10.32 -4.91 -12.85
C PRO A 242 9.86 -5.47 -11.51
N VAL A 243 10.76 -5.40 -10.52
CA VAL A 243 10.48 -5.75 -9.13
C VAL A 243 10.85 -4.56 -8.26
N VAL A 244 9.91 -4.09 -7.45
CA VAL A 244 10.14 -3.03 -6.46
C VAL A 244 9.85 -3.60 -5.08
N CYS A 245 10.72 -3.27 -4.11
CA CYS A 245 10.54 -3.66 -2.72
C CYS A 245 10.67 -2.43 -1.83
N LEU A 246 9.61 -2.11 -1.09
CA LEU A 246 9.63 -1.12 -0.03
C LEU A 246 9.68 -1.86 1.31
N LEU A 247 10.65 -1.51 2.15
CA LEU A 247 10.92 -2.20 3.41
C LEU A 247 10.77 -1.21 4.57
N SER A 248 10.16 -1.65 5.66
CA SER A 248 10.09 -0.88 6.90
C SER A 248 11.48 -0.49 7.43
N PRO A 249 11.58 0.62 8.19
CA PRO A 249 12.84 1.01 8.82
C PRO A 249 13.31 -0.05 9.83
N GLN A 250 14.63 -0.19 9.99
CA GLN A 250 15.24 -1.12 10.95
C GLN A 250 15.18 -0.62 12.40
N SER A 251 15.06 0.69 12.57
CA SER A 251 14.97 1.34 13.87
C SER A 251 14.04 2.54 13.78
N VAL A 252 13.20 2.70 14.79
CA VAL A 252 12.38 3.90 14.99
C VAL A 252 12.71 4.47 16.37
N PRO A 253 12.49 5.77 16.60
CA PRO A 253 12.59 6.33 17.94
C PRO A 253 11.73 5.56 18.96
N SER A 254 12.26 5.34 20.16
CA SER A 254 11.62 4.51 21.20
C SER A 254 10.20 4.96 21.56
N PHE A 255 9.93 6.27 21.55
CA PHE A 255 8.60 6.82 21.82
C PHE A 255 7.54 6.41 20.77
N LEU A 256 7.96 5.96 19.58
CA LEU A 256 7.07 5.43 18.53
C LEU A 256 6.90 3.91 18.61
N GLU A 257 7.82 3.18 19.25
CA GLU A 257 7.73 1.72 19.41
C GLU A 257 6.52 1.32 20.28
N ASP A 258 6.23 2.11 21.32
CA ASP A 258 5.09 1.92 22.22
C ASP A 258 3.72 2.11 21.53
N SER A 259 3.71 2.71 20.34
CA SER A 259 2.50 2.97 19.55
C SER A 259 2.10 1.81 18.62
N SER A 260 2.73 0.63 18.73
CA SER A 260 2.44 -0.56 17.88
C SER A 260 0.95 -0.95 17.80
N ARG A 261 0.16 -0.60 18.81
CA ARG A 261 -1.30 -0.82 18.82
C ARG A 261 -2.05 0.04 17.80
N GLU A 262 -1.52 1.20 17.46
CA GLU A 262 -2.12 2.18 16.55
C GLU A 262 -1.73 1.95 15.09
N GLY A 263 -1.01 0.85 14.81
CA GLY A 263 -0.46 0.56 13.50
C GLY A 263 0.95 1.10 13.30
N SER A 264 1.55 0.65 12.20
CA SER A 264 2.94 0.93 11.91
C SER A 264 3.11 2.37 11.44
N ILE A 265 4.12 3.06 11.98
CA ILE A 265 4.48 4.39 11.49
C ILE A 265 4.87 4.36 10.01
N TYR A 266 5.48 3.26 9.56
CA TYR A 266 5.84 3.07 8.16
C TYR A 266 4.60 3.05 7.27
N THR A 267 3.58 2.28 7.66
CA THR A 267 2.31 2.20 6.95
C THR A 267 1.53 3.51 7.02
N LEU A 268 1.63 4.24 8.13
CA LEU A 268 1.07 5.58 8.23
C LEU A 268 1.73 6.54 7.25
N PHE A 269 3.06 6.50 7.07
CA PHE A 269 3.74 7.32 6.05
C PHE A 269 3.32 6.95 4.62
N LEU A 270 3.12 5.66 4.34
CA LEU A 270 2.68 5.19 3.02
C LEU A 270 1.24 5.62 2.71
N SER A 271 0.37 5.68 3.71
CA SER A 271 -1.04 5.99 3.53
C SER A 271 -1.35 7.49 3.68
N ASN A 272 -0.71 8.17 4.63
CA ASN A 272 -0.84 9.60 4.87
C ASN A 272 0.46 10.20 5.47
N PRO A 273 1.35 10.76 4.63
CA PRO A 273 2.61 11.33 5.10
C PRO A 273 2.44 12.56 5.99
N LEU A 274 1.36 13.34 5.84
CA LEU A 274 1.11 14.53 6.65
C LEU A 274 0.68 14.17 8.08
N VAL A 275 -0.23 13.21 8.22
CA VAL A 275 -0.64 12.67 9.52
C VAL A 275 0.52 11.93 10.19
N ALA A 276 1.32 11.19 9.43
CA ALA A 276 2.54 10.57 9.94
C ALA A 276 3.53 11.61 10.48
N PHE A 277 3.77 12.69 9.72
CA PHE A 277 4.62 13.79 10.16
C PHE A 277 4.09 14.46 11.42
N ALA A 278 2.77 14.70 11.50
CA ALA A 278 2.12 15.23 12.69
C ALA A 278 2.32 14.31 13.91
N LYS A 279 2.17 12.99 13.73
CA LYS A 279 2.42 11.99 14.80
C LYS A 279 3.86 12.04 15.31
N VAL A 280 4.83 12.04 14.40
CA VAL A 280 6.27 12.11 14.77
C VAL A 280 6.61 13.44 15.46
N SER A 281 5.92 14.51 15.09
CA SER A 281 6.09 15.86 15.68
C SER A 281 5.24 16.08 16.94
N GLU A 282 4.55 15.04 17.44
CA GLU A 282 3.63 15.10 18.59
C GLU A 282 2.47 16.12 18.45
N ILE A 283 2.10 16.45 17.21
CA ILE A 283 1.00 17.37 16.90
C ILE A 283 -0.32 16.60 16.91
N LYS A 284 -1.09 16.74 17.99
CA LYS A 284 -2.37 16.02 18.19
C LYS A 284 -3.58 16.70 17.53
N LYS A 285 -3.50 18.02 17.34
CA LYS A 285 -4.59 18.86 16.83
C LYS A 285 -4.07 19.76 15.72
N LEU A 286 -4.74 19.73 14.58
CA LEU A 286 -4.47 20.61 13.44
C LEU A 286 -5.77 21.30 13.02
N SER A 287 -5.68 22.58 12.67
CA SER A 287 -6.82 23.26 12.06
C SER A 287 -6.95 22.82 10.60
N SER A 288 -8.19 22.72 10.10
CA SER A 288 -8.47 22.37 8.70
C SER A 288 -7.65 23.22 7.71
N ARG A 289 -7.62 24.54 7.93
CA ARG A 289 -6.84 25.49 7.10
C ARG A 289 -5.34 25.21 7.07
N THR A 290 -4.73 24.81 8.19
CA THR A 290 -3.30 24.48 8.23
C THR A 290 -3.03 23.15 7.55
N PHE A 291 -3.91 22.18 7.75
CA PHE A 291 -3.84 20.88 7.09
C PHE A 291 -3.89 21.03 5.57
N ASP A 292 -4.85 21.79 5.03
CA ASP A 292 -4.98 22.02 3.58
C ASP A 292 -3.73 22.67 2.98
N LYS A 293 -3.16 23.66 3.67
CA LYS A 293 -1.91 24.30 3.24
C LYS A 293 -0.74 23.34 3.22
N ALA A 294 -0.58 22.54 4.27
CA ALA A 294 0.50 21.56 4.35
C ALA A 294 0.34 20.46 3.29
N GLN A 295 -0.89 20.02 3.04
CA GLN A 295 -1.20 19.08 1.97
C GLN A 295 -0.85 19.65 0.60
N SER A 296 -1.11 20.94 0.36
CA SER A 296 -0.71 21.61 -0.89
C SER A 296 0.79 21.58 -1.10
N ILE A 297 1.59 21.84 -0.07
CA ILE A 297 3.06 21.80 -0.14
C ILE A 297 3.55 20.38 -0.48
N ILE A 298 2.97 19.36 0.16
CA ILE A 298 3.31 17.96 -0.14
C ILE A 298 2.97 17.62 -1.59
N ASN A 299 1.81 18.04 -2.08
CA ASN A 299 1.40 17.77 -3.46
C ASN A 299 2.32 18.46 -4.47
N GLU A 300 2.73 19.71 -4.21
CA GLU A 300 3.69 20.45 -5.04
C GLU A 300 5.05 19.71 -5.09
N PHE A 301 5.57 19.32 -3.92
CA PHE A 301 6.80 18.54 -3.84
C PHE A 301 6.73 17.21 -4.60
N LEU A 302 5.60 16.49 -4.53
CA LEU A 302 5.41 15.22 -5.26
C LEU A 302 5.37 15.42 -6.78
N VAL A 303 4.77 16.52 -7.25
CA VAL A 303 4.80 16.90 -8.67
C VAL A 303 6.23 17.16 -9.12
N ASP A 304 7.01 17.92 -8.35
CA ASP A 304 8.41 18.22 -8.65
C ASP A 304 9.27 16.94 -8.68
N CYS A 305 9.07 16.03 -7.72
CA CYS A 305 9.78 14.74 -7.69
C CYS A 305 9.50 13.92 -8.95
N LEU A 306 8.25 13.86 -9.40
CA LEU A 306 7.89 13.12 -10.61
C LEU A 306 8.48 13.75 -11.86
N ASP A 307 8.59 15.07 -11.89
CA ASP A 307 9.25 15.79 -12.96
C ASP A 307 10.76 15.50 -13.01
N GLN A 308 11.42 15.33 -11.86
CA GLN A 308 12.82 14.91 -11.78
C GLN A 308 13.04 13.43 -12.11
N LEU A 309 12.08 12.57 -11.77
CA LEU A 309 12.10 11.14 -12.11
C LEU A 309 11.92 10.87 -13.61
N LYS A 310 11.69 11.90 -14.44
CA LYS A 310 11.79 11.86 -15.91
C LYS A 310 13.23 11.65 -16.40
N ILE A 311 13.98 10.74 -15.78
CA ILE A 311 15.30 10.32 -16.27
C ILE A 311 15.07 9.74 -17.67
N PRO A 312 15.65 10.33 -18.73
CA PRO A 312 15.63 9.71 -20.03
C PRO A 312 16.41 8.40 -19.91
N ILE A 313 15.70 7.27 -20.00
CA ILE A 313 16.34 5.98 -20.19
C ILE A 313 16.96 6.05 -21.59
N CYS A 314 18.28 6.29 -21.62
CA CYS A 314 19.09 6.16 -22.82
C CYS A 314 19.14 4.69 -23.27
#